data_AF-A0A424SHW3-F1
#
_entry.id   AF-A0A424SHW3-F1
#
_cell.length_a   1.000
_cell.length_b   1.000
_cell.length_c   1.000
_cell.angle_alpha   90.00
_cell.angle_beta   90.00
_cell.angle_gamma   90.00
#
_symmetry.space_group_name_H-M   'P 1'
#
loop_
_entity.id
_entity.type
_entity.pdbx_description
1 polymer ?
#
loop_
_entity_poly.entity_id
_entity_poly.type
_entity_poly.pdbx_seq_one_letter_code
_entity_poly.pdbx_strand_id
1 'polypeptide(L)'
;MQKIIYDTWNIVMNHNKNPLKNIPDTNVRHMIMQVLAWMWCIVFSMYFTSMWIFGITIIAHLILLSAVAVTVITFETARRKPKFFGSYYTPSRSRAIYVDGKRIELDPNDKGGEHE
;
A
#
# COMPACT_ATOMS: atom_id res chain seq x y z
N MET A 1 6.97 1.50 18.92
CA MET A 1 6.66 0.34 18.04
C MET A 1 6.86 0.64 16.56
N GLN A 2 6.30 1.71 16.00
CA GLN A 2 6.43 1.99 14.55
C GLN A 2 7.86 2.16 14.05
N LYS A 3 8.75 2.83 14.82
CA LYS A 3 10.18 2.95 14.46
C LYS A 3 10.87 1.60 14.35
N ILE A 4 10.66 0.68 15.29
CA ILE A 4 11.27 -0.66 15.27
C ILE A 4 10.85 -1.43 14.02
N ILE A 5 9.55 -1.43 13.70
CA ILE A 5 9.03 -2.12 12.50
C ILE A 5 9.61 -1.46 11.22
N TYR A 6 9.64 -0.13 11.18
CA TYR A 6 10.19 0.63 10.06
C TYR A 6 11.69 0.41 9.86
N ASP A 7 12.46 0.37 10.94
CA ASP A 7 13.91 0.19 10.91
C ASP A 7 14.26 -1.26 10.54
N THR A 8 13.57 -2.26 11.12
CA THR A 8 13.73 -3.67 10.75
C THR A 8 13.38 -3.91 9.29
N TRP A 9 12.25 -3.36 8.81
CA TRP A 9 11.86 -3.44 7.40
C TRP A 9 12.92 -2.81 6.50
N ASN A 10 13.44 -1.64 6.87
CA ASN A 10 14.50 -0.99 6.11
C ASN A 10 15.80 -1.79 6.11
N ILE A 11 16.16 -2.49 7.18
CA ILE A 11 17.38 -3.31 7.19
C ILE A 11 17.26 -4.47 6.19
N VAL A 12 16.09 -5.10 6.09
CA VAL A 12 15.88 -6.29 5.26
C VAL A 12 15.62 -5.90 3.79
N MET A 13 14.69 -4.97 3.56
CA MET A 13 14.12 -4.69 2.24
C MET A 13 14.75 -3.47 1.54
N ASN A 14 15.52 -2.64 2.23
CA ASN A 14 16.16 -1.48 1.59
C ASN A 14 17.48 -1.88 0.92
N HIS A 15 17.50 -1.80 -0.41
CA HIS A 15 18.68 -2.03 -1.25
C HIS A 15 19.94 -1.23 -0.88
N ASN A 16 19.81 -0.13 -0.11
CA ASN A 16 20.95 0.69 0.36
C ASN A 16 21.43 0.32 1.77
N LYS A 17 20.61 -0.36 2.57
CA LYS A 17 20.95 -0.73 3.96
C LYS A 17 21.24 -2.22 4.11
N ASN A 18 20.64 -3.06 3.26
CA ASN A 18 20.89 -4.50 3.21
C ASN A 18 22.39 -4.77 2.91
N PRO A 19 23.03 -5.78 3.52
CA PRO A 19 24.40 -6.21 3.17
C PRO A 19 24.65 -6.45 1.68
N LEU A 20 23.60 -6.71 0.88
CA LEU A 20 23.65 -6.78 -0.59
C LEU A 20 23.94 -5.43 -1.28
N LYS A 21 24.02 -4.31 -0.55
CA LYS A 21 24.34 -2.97 -1.07
C LYS A 21 25.72 -2.87 -1.74
N ASN A 22 26.63 -3.79 -1.43
CA ASN A 22 28.00 -3.78 -1.96
C ASN A 22 28.06 -4.13 -3.45
N ILE A 23 26.99 -4.67 -4.03
CA ILE A 23 26.90 -5.03 -5.45
C ILE A 23 26.42 -3.80 -6.23
N PRO A 24 27.13 -3.28 -7.26
CA PRO A 24 26.75 -2.02 -7.92
C PRO A 24 25.40 -2.07 -8.65
N ASP A 25 25.00 -3.24 -9.19
CA ASP A 25 23.75 -3.38 -9.96
C ASP A 25 22.49 -3.60 -9.11
N THR A 26 21.51 -2.71 -9.28
CA THR A 26 20.21 -2.77 -8.59
C THR A 26 19.34 -3.96 -9.04
N ASN A 27 19.39 -4.31 -10.33
CA ASN A 27 18.67 -5.47 -10.87
C ASN A 27 19.16 -6.77 -10.24
N VAL A 28 20.47 -6.91 -10.07
CA VAL A 28 21.07 -8.10 -9.44
C VAL A 28 20.68 -8.20 -7.97
N ARG A 29 20.67 -7.07 -7.24
CA ARG A 29 20.20 -7.04 -5.83
C ARG A 29 18.74 -7.50 -5.73
N HIS A 30 17.87 -7.02 -6.62
CA HIS A 30 16.46 -7.44 -6.62
C HIS A 30 16.30 -8.92 -6.96
N MET A 31 17.02 -9.41 -7.97
CA MET A 31 17.02 -10.82 -8.35
C MET A 31 17.46 -11.73 -7.18
N ILE A 32 18.52 -11.37 -6.45
CA ILE A 32 18.99 -12.16 -5.31
C ILE A 32 17.95 -12.19 -4.19
N MET A 33 17.30 -11.06 -3.88
CA MET A 33 16.20 -11.03 -2.91
C MET A 33 15.02 -11.91 -3.34
N GLN A 34 14.69 -11.93 -4.64
CA GLN A 34 13.65 -12.82 -5.18
C GLN A 34 14.04 -14.30 -5.09
N VAL A 35 15.29 -14.66 -5.42
CA VAL A 35 15.78 -16.04 -5.32
C VAL A 35 15.79 -16.52 -3.87
N LEU A 36 16.17 -15.67 -2.91
CA LEU A 36 16.15 -16.01 -1.49
C LEU A 36 14.70 -16.26 -1.01
N ALA A 37 13.75 -15.44 -1.45
CA ALA A 37 12.33 -15.66 -1.18
C ALA A 37 11.83 -16.98 -1.81
N TRP A 38 12.26 -17.28 -3.05
CA TRP A 38 11.94 -18.53 -3.73
C TRP A 38 12.51 -19.76 -3.04
N MET A 39 13.72 -19.68 -2.49
CA MET A 39 14.31 -20.76 -1.68
C MET A 39 13.41 -21.11 -0.49
N TRP A 40 12.95 -20.10 0.25
CA TRP A 40 12.04 -20.32 1.38
C TRP A 40 10.70 -20.93 0.94
N CYS A 41 10.13 -20.48 -0.19
CA CYS A 41 8.93 -21.10 -0.76
C CYS A 41 9.15 -22.60 -1.05
N ILE A 42 10.29 -22.97 -1.63
CA ILE A 42 10.62 -24.38 -1.93
C ILE A 42 10.77 -25.20 -0.64
N VAL A 43 11.41 -24.66 0.39
CA VAL A 43 11.55 -25.32 1.71
C VAL A 43 10.19 -25.58 2.36
N PHE A 44 9.30 -24.58 2.36
CA PHE A 44 7.92 -24.77 2.84
C PHE A 44 7.15 -25.81 2.01
N SER A 45 7.45 -25.93 0.73
CA SER A 45 6.81 -26.88 -0.16
C SER A 45 7.24 -28.32 0.13
N MET A 46 8.53 -28.53 0.38
CA MET A 46 9.07 -29.84 0.79
C MET A 46 8.48 -30.33 2.11
N TYR A 47 8.12 -29.42 3.02
CA TYR A 47 7.52 -29.77 4.32
C TYR A 47 6.22 -30.56 4.18
N PHE A 48 5.39 -30.29 3.17
CA PHE A 48 4.07 -30.92 3.06
C PHE A 48 4.07 -32.27 2.35
N THR A 49 5.15 -32.66 1.62
CA THR A 49 5.38 -33.97 0.93
C THR A 49 4.20 -34.50 0.08
N SER A 50 3.12 -33.73 -0.10
CA SER A 50 1.89 -34.09 -0.80
C SER A 50 1.61 -33.06 -1.88
N MET A 51 1.51 -33.53 -3.12
CA MET A 51 1.33 -32.70 -4.32
C MET A 51 0.05 -31.85 -4.26
N TRP A 52 -1.02 -32.40 -3.67
CA TRP A 52 -2.30 -31.69 -3.54
C TRP A 52 -2.24 -30.54 -2.54
N ILE A 53 -1.58 -30.76 -1.39
CA ILE A 53 -1.42 -29.73 -0.37
C ILE A 53 -0.49 -28.63 -0.88
N PHE A 54 0.57 -28.99 -1.60
CA PHE A 54 1.46 -28.04 -2.26
C PHE A 54 0.73 -27.12 -3.26
N GLY A 55 -0.17 -27.68 -4.08
CA GLY A 55 -0.98 -26.87 -5.00
C GLY A 55 -1.84 -25.82 -4.27
N ILE A 56 -2.49 -26.22 -3.17
CA ILE A 56 -3.33 -25.31 -2.36
C ILE A 56 -2.48 -24.23 -1.68
N THR A 57 -1.31 -24.57 -1.14
CA THR A 57 -0.46 -23.61 -0.44
C THR A 57 0.13 -22.56 -1.38
N ILE A 58 0.48 -22.89 -2.62
CA ILE A 58 0.91 -21.91 -3.63
C ILE A 58 -0.22 -20.93 -3.93
N ILE A 59 -1.43 -21.44 -4.19
CA ILE A 59 -2.59 -20.60 -4.50
C ILE A 59 -2.88 -19.66 -3.33
N ALA A 60 -2.87 -20.18 -2.10
CA ALA A 60 -3.07 -19.37 -0.90
C ALA A 60 -2.00 -18.27 -0.75
N HIS A 61 -0.72 -18.58 -1.02
CA HIS A 61 0.37 -17.59 -0.98
C HIS A 61 0.20 -16.51 -2.06
N LEU A 62 -0.17 -16.88 -3.29
CA LEU A 62 -0.40 -15.93 -4.38
C LEU A 62 -1.58 -14.99 -4.07
N ILE A 63 -2.65 -15.52 -3.46
CA ILE A 63 -3.78 -14.72 -3.01
C ILE A 63 -3.34 -13.73 -1.92
N LEU A 64 -2.56 -14.19 -0.93
CA LEU A 64 -2.07 -13.32 0.14
C LEU A 64 -1.16 -12.21 -0.40
N LEU A 65 -0.20 -12.55 -1.27
CA LEU A 65 0.68 -11.56 -1.90
C LEU A 65 -0.10 -10.57 -2.77
N SER A 66 -1.10 -11.04 -3.53
CA SER A 66 -1.92 -10.14 -4.36
C SER A 66 -2.76 -9.18 -3.50
N ALA A 67 -3.33 -9.63 -2.38
CA ALA A 67 -4.05 -8.77 -1.44
C ALA A 67 -3.13 -7.67 -0.85
N VAL A 68 -1.91 -8.03 -0.44
CA VAL A 68 -0.91 -7.06 0.04
C VAL A 68 -0.52 -6.07 -1.08
N ALA A 69 -0.33 -6.55 -2.31
CA ALA A 69 -0.02 -5.66 -3.44
C ALA A 69 -1.16 -4.68 -3.73
N VAL A 70 -2.42 -5.16 -3.75
CA VAL A 70 -3.61 -4.32 -3.99
C VAL A 70 -3.75 -3.25 -2.90
N THR A 71 -3.55 -3.60 -1.63
CA THR A 71 -3.60 -2.62 -0.53
C THR A 71 -2.53 -1.54 -0.67
N VAL A 72 -1.28 -1.91 -0.97
CA VAL A 72 -0.19 -0.95 -1.20
C VAL A 72 -0.48 -0.05 -2.40
N ILE A 73 -0.99 -0.61 -3.51
CA ILE A 73 -1.40 0.16 -4.69
C ILE A 73 -2.53 1.13 -4.33
N THR A 74 -3.49 0.69 -3.52
CA THR A 74 -4.61 1.53 -3.07
C THR A 74 -4.09 2.71 -2.25
N PHE A 75 -3.18 2.48 -1.30
CA PHE A 75 -2.58 3.54 -0.50
C PHE A 75 -1.70 4.48 -1.32
N GLU A 76 -0.90 3.96 -2.25
CA GLU A 76 -0.07 4.80 -3.13
C GLU A 76 -0.95 5.59 -4.11
N THR A 77 -2.05 5.02 -4.59
CA THR A 77 -3.04 5.72 -5.42
C THR A 77 -3.72 6.83 -4.64
N ALA A 78 -4.10 6.59 -3.38
CA ALA A 78 -4.67 7.60 -2.50
C ALA A 78 -3.67 8.74 -2.23
N ARG A 79 -2.38 8.42 -2.06
CA ARG A 79 -1.32 9.41 -1.83
C ARG A 79 -0.99 10.22 -3.09
N ARG A 80 -0.94 9.60 -4.27
CA ARG A 80 -0.59 10.27 -5.54
C ARG A 80 -1.76 11.00 -6.19
N LYS A 81 -2.96 10.43 -6.11
CA LYS A 81 -4.18 10.96 -6.75
C LYS A 81 -5.37 10.79 -5.79
N PRO A 82 -5.45 11.60 -4.71
CA PRO A 82 -6.54 11.50 -3.73
C PRO A 82 -7.93 11.70 -4.36
N LYS A 83 -8.02 12.51 -5.42
CA LYS A 83 -9.26 12.75 -6.18
C LYS A 83 -9.80 11.51 -6.93
N PHE A 84 -9.02 10.41 -7.03
CA PHE A 84 -9.47 9.15 -7.64
C PHE A 84 -10.57 8.46 -6.83
N PHE A 85 -10.61 8.67 -5.51
CA PHE A 85 -11.62 8.06 -4.62
C PHE A 85 -12.85 8.97 -4.38
N GLY A 86 -12.94 10.09 -5.11
CA GLY A 86 -14.01 11.07 -4.99
C GLY A 86 -13.59 12.35 -4.26
N SER A 87 -14.43 13.38 -4.35
CA SER A 87 -14.29 14.61 -3.56
C SER A 87 -14.87 14.36 -2.16
N TYR A 88 -14.08 14.61 -1.12
CA TYR A 88 -14.52 14.46 0.27
C TYR A 88 -15.20 15.75 0.72
N TYR A 89 -16.51 15.71 0.90
CA TYR A 89 -17.27 16.80 1.51
C TYR A 89 -17.40 16.50 3.00
N THR A 90 -17.02 17.45 3.85
CA THR A 90 -17.23 17.32 5.29
C THR A 90 -18.67 17.75 5.60
N PRO A 91 -19.60 16.82 5.92
CA PRO A 91 -21.01 17.17 6.18
C PRO A 91 -21.19 18.03 7.44
N SER A 92 -20.17 18.08 8.30
CA SER A 92 -20.18 18.85 9.55
C SER A 92 -20.06 20.37 9.37
N ARG A 93 -19.74 20.88 8.17
CA ARG A 93 -19.64 22.33 7.94
C ARG A 93 -20.92 22.84 7.29
N SER A 94 -21.92 23.12 8.11
CA SER A 94 -23.13 23.82 7.68
C SER A 94 -22.76 25.16 7.05
N ARG A 95 -22.94 25.25 5.73
CA ARG A 95 -22.72 26.44 4.90
C ARG A 95 -23.85 27.45 5.12
N ALA A 96 -23.73 28.25 6.17
CA ALA A 96 -24.48 29.50 6.32
C ALA A 96 -23.51 30.66 6.10
N ILE A 97 -23.55 31.26 4.92
CA ILE A 97 -22.81 32.49 4.62
C ILE A 97 -23.77 33.66 4.89
N TYR A 98 -23.29 34.64 5.65
CA TYR A 98 -23.98 35.90 5.90
C TYR A 98 -23.17 37.02 5.26
N VAL A 99 -23.81 37.81 4.41
CA VAL A 99 -23.24 39.06 3.88
C VAL A 99 -24.13 40.18 4.38
N ASP A 100 -23.53 41.16 5.07
CA ASP A 100 -24.24 42.29 5.67
C ASP A 100 -25.43 41.88 6.57
N GLY A 101 -25.24 40.81 7.34
CA GLY A 101 -26.25 40.30 8.28
C GLY A 101 -27.42 39.55 7.65
N LYS A 102 -27.46 39.40 6.32
CA LYS A 102 -28.49 38.63 5.60
C LYS A 102 -27.94 37.27 5.18
N ARG A 103 -28.73 36.22 5.42
CA ARG A 103 -28.41 34.85 4.97
C ARG A 103 -28.56 34.78 3.45
N ILE A 104 -27.53 34.31 2.77
CA ILE A 104 -27.60 34.01 1.34
C ILE A 104 -27.95 32.53 1.13
N GLU A 105 -28.86 32.27 0.19
CA GLU A 105 -29.08 30.91 -0.32
C GLU A 105 -27.94 30.56 -1.28
N LEU A 106 -27.34 29.40 -1.07
CA LEU A 106 -26.24 28.91 -1.89
C LEU A 106 -26.78 27.92 -2.94
N ASP A 107 -26.05 27.77 -4.04
CA ASP A 107 -26.45 26.88 -5.14
C ASP A 107 -26.72 25.45 -4.62
N PRO A 108 -27.85 24.83 -4.98
CA PRO A 108 -28.18 23.46 -4.59
C PRO A 108 -27.12 22.41 -4.96
N ASN A 109 -26.35 22.65 -6.04
CA ASN A 109 -25.31 21.77 -6.55
C ASN A 109 -23.90 22.11 -6.04
N ASP A 110 -23.71 23.24 -5.36
CA ASP A 110 -22.45 23.56 -4.70
C ASP A 110 -22.34 22.71 -3.43
N LYS A 111 -21.40 21.76 -3.44
CA LYS A 111 -21.27 20.75 -2.39
C LYS A 111 -20.42 21.21 -1.21
N GLY A 112 -19.94 22.46 -1.22
CA GLY A 112 -19.45 23.18 -0.06
C GLY A 112 -18.39 22.42 0.72
N GLY A 113 -17.12 22.67 0.40
CA GLY A 113 -16.01 22.01 1.09
C GLY A 113 -14.77 21.82 0.22
N GLU A 114 -14.81 22.23 -1.04
CA GLU A 114 -13.64 22.28 -1.92
C GLU A 114 -12.75 23.49 -1.63
N HIS A 115 -12.16 23.53 -0.44
CA HIS A 115 -10.90 24.24 -0.24
C HIS A 115 -9.86 23.23 0.22
N GLU A 116 -8.87 23.04 -0.67
CA GLU A 116 -7.56 22.44 -0.35
C GLU A 116 -6.83 23.31 0.67
#